data_AF-A0A7L4MWA3-F1
#
_entry.id   AF-A0A7L4MWA3-F1
#
_cell.length_a   1.000
_cell.length_b   1.000
_cell.length_c   1.000
_cell.angle_alpha   90.00
_cell.angle_beta   90.00
_cell.angle_gamma   90.00
#
_symmetry.space_group_name_H-M   'P 1'
#
loop_
_entity.id
_entity.type
_entity.pdbx_description
1 polymer ?
#
loop_
_entity_poly.entity_id
_entity_poly.type
_entity_poly.pdbx_seq_one_letter_code
_entity_poly.pdbx_strand_id
1 'polypeptide(L)'
;GNILLLAGHEASSSDRLMLIDFEYSSYNYRGFDIGNHFCEWVYSYAHGAWPFFKASPENYPSQEQQLHFIRSYLCEGHGEAEPGELAKLEQEMLTEVNRFALASHFFWGLWSVLQAKISTISFGYLEYAQSRFEAYFQHKAQCC
;
A
#
# COMPACT_ATOMS: atom_id res chain seq x y z
N GLY A 1 -6.91 7.86 0.58
CA GLY A 1 -8.24 8.47 0.72
C GLY A 1 -9.31 7.53 1.23
N ASN A 2 -9.07 6.21 1.26
CA ASN A 2 -10.16 5.22 1.31
C ASN A 2 -10.33 4.55 2.68
N ILE A 3 -9.76 5.16 3.72
CA ILE A 3 -9.88 4.73 5.13
C ILE A 3 -10.44 5.91 5.91
N LEU A 4 -11.68 5.79 6.38
CA LEU A 4 -12.36 6.82 7.16
C LEU A 4 -12.12 6.60 8.65
N LEU A 5 -11.82 7.69 9.37
CA LEU A 5 -11.87 7.72 10.83
C LEU A 5 -13.28 8.12 11.27
N LEU A 6 -13.98 7.21 11.95
CA LEU A 6 -15.36 7.41 12.39
C LEU A 6 -15.43 8.31 13.63
N ALA A 7 -16.21 9.39 13.55
CA ALA A 7 -16.44 10.29 14.68
C ALA A 7 -17.42 9.68 15.69
N GLY A 8 -17.15 9.83 16.99
CA GLY A 8 -18.09 9.46 18.06
C GLY A 8 -17.89 8.07 18.70
N HIS A 9 -16.89 7.30 18.28
CA HIS A 9 -16.46 6.10 19.01
C HIS A 9 -15.45 6.47 20.11
N GLU A 10 -15.61 5.91 21.32
CA GLU A 10 -14.63 6.04 22.40
C GLU A 10 -13.26 5.51 21.94
N ALA A 11 -12.17 6.05 22.49
CA ALA A 11 -10.80 5.69 22.10
C ALA A 11 -10.48 4.18 22.25
N SER A 12 -11.28 3.44 23.03
CA SER A 12 -11.17 2.01 23.30
C SER A 12 -11.90 1.11 22.29
N SER A 13 -12.71 1.67 21.38
CA SER A 13 -13.44 0.87 20.38
C SER A 13 -12.49 0.38 19.28
N SER A 14 -12.58 -0.91 18.94
CA SER A 14 -11.88 -1.52 17.80
C SER A 14 -12.37 -0.98 16.46
N ASP A 15 -13.61 -0.52 16.39
CA ASP A 15 -14.32 -0.23 15.14
C ASP A 15 -14.31 1.27 14.83
N ARG A 16 -13.11 1.86 14.79
CA ARG A 16 -12.93 3.29 14.50
C ARG A 16 -12.60 3.60 13.06
N LEU A 17 -12.25 2.57 12.28
CA LEU A 17 -11.85 2.70 10.88
C LEU A 17 -12.87 2.01 9.98
N MET A 18 -13.18 2.65 8.86
CA MET A 18 -14.05 2.07 7.83
C MET A 18 -13.38 2.20 6.46
N LEU A 19 -13.28 1.07 5.75
CA LEU A 19 -12.86 1.05 4.36
C LEU A 19 -14.03 1.43 3.46
N ILE A 20 -13.76 2.23 2.45
CA ILE A 20 -14.72 2.66 1.44
C ILE A 20 -14.12 2.47 0.04
N ASP A 21 -14.94 2.69 -0.98
CA ASP A 21 -14.51 2.74 -2.39
C ASP A 21 -13.92 1.39 -2.88
N PHE A 22 -14.83 0.43 -3.08
CA PHE A 22 -14.52 -0.95 -3.45
C PHE A 22 -14.39 -1.16 -4.97
N GLU A 23 -14.15 -0.11 -5.77
CA GLU A 23 -14.16 -0.18 -7.24
C GLU A 23 -13.16 -1.18 -7.85
N TYR A 24 -12.00 -1.39 -7.20
CA TYR A 24 -10.99 -2.38 -7.61
C TYR A 24 -10.98 -3.65 -6.74
N SER A 25 -12.02 -3.85 -5.91
CA SER A 25 -12.08 -5.01 -5.02
C SER A 25 -12.34 -6.29 -5.79
N SER A 26 -11.56 -7.32 -5.50
CA SER A 26 -11.66 -8.64 -6.13
C SER A 26 -10.96 -9.69 -5.27
N TYR A 27 -11.19 -10.97 -5.58
CA TYR A 27 -10.32 -12.03 -5.07
C TYR A 27 -8.91 -11.82 -5.62
N ASN A 28 -7.95 -11.64 -4.73
CA ASN A 28 -6.55 -11.34 -5.09
C ASN A 28 -5.59 -11.90 -4.02
N TYR A 29 -4.29 -11.84 -4.31
CA TYR A 29 -3.23 -12.19 -3.37
C TYR A 29 -3.16 -11.16 -2.25
N ARG A 30 -3.17 -11.60 -0.98
CA ARG A 30 -3.07 -10.72 0.19
C ARG A 30 -1.82 -9.82 0.16
N GLY A 31 -0.71 -10.33 -0.35
CA GLY A 31 0.53 -9.57 -0.51
C GLY A 31 0.35 -8.32 -1.39
N PHE A 32 -0.56 -8.36 -2.37
CA PHE A 32 -0.87 -7.19 -3.21
C PHE A 32 -1.54 -6.10 -2.40
N ASP A 33 -2.54 -6.43 -1.60
CA ASP A 33 -3.31 -5.43 -0.87
C ASP A 33 -2.44 -4.73 0.20
N ILE A 34 -1.69 -5.53 0.97
CA ILE A 34 -0.75 -5.01 1.98
C ILE A 34 0.41 -4.25 1.32
N GLY A 35 1.00 -4.83 0.26
CA GLY A 35 2.10 -4.18 -0.47
C GLY A 35 1.67 -2.86 -1.10
N ASN A 36 0.45 -2.82 -1.65
CA ASN A 36 -0.16 -1.59 -2.15
C ASN A 36 -0.35 -0.56 -1.05
N HIS A 37 -0.87 -0.97 0.11
CA HIS A 37 -1.01 -0.08 1.27
C HIS A 37 0.34 0.54 1.67
N PHE A 38 1.43 -0.23 1.68
CA PHE A 38 2.77 0.30 1.96
C PHE A 38 3.27 1.26 0.88
N CYS A 39 3.01 0.98 -0.39
CA CYS A 39 3.32 1.92 -1.48
C CYS A 39 2.61 3.27 -1.28
N GLU A 40 1.36 3.29 -0.79
CA GLU A 40 0.60 4.52 -0.56
C GLU A 40 1.21 5.44 0.51
N TRP A 41 2.09 4.95 1.39
CA TRP A 41 2.78 5.81 2.37
C TRP A 41 3.73 6.82 1.69
N VAL A 42 4.18 6.50 0.48
CA VAL A 42 5.07 7.34 -0.32
C VAL A 42 4.32 8.47 -1.03
N TYR A 43 3.04 8.27 -1.37
CA TYR A 43 2.31 9.14 -2.27
C TYR A 43 1.27 10.00 -1.53
N SER A 44 1.41 11.33 -1.65
CA SER A 44 0.40 12.29 -1.22
C SER A 44 -0.27 12.92 -2.44
N TYR A 45 -1.60 12.79 -2.53
CA TYR A 45 -2.41 13.35 -3.62
C TYR A 45 -3.06 14.70 -3.27
N ALA A 46 -2.78 15.25 -2.07
CA ALA A 46 -3.30 16.54 -1.62
C ALA A 46 -2.40 17.72 -2.04
N HIS A 47 -1.55 17.53 -3.06
CA HIS A 47 -0.62 18.56 -3.49
C HIS A 47 -1.34 19.62 -4.32
N GLY A 48 -1.36 20.88 -3.85
CA GLY A 48 -2.15 21.95 -4.46
C GLY A 48 -1.62 22.51 -5.78
N ALA A 49 -0.56 21.94 -6.35
CA ALA A 49 0.06 22.37 -7.60
C ALA A 49 0.40 21.16 -8.47
N TRP A 50 0.55 21.37 -9.78
CA TRP A 50 1.01 20.33 -10.72
C TRP A 50 2.28 19.63 -10.21
N PRO A 51 2.39 18.28 -10.28
CA PRO A 51 1.51 17.32 -10.95
C PRO A 51 0.31 16.83 -10.09
N PHE A 52 -0.03 17.56 -9.03
CA PHE A 52 -1.10 17.27 -8.07
C PHE A 52 -0.87 16.01 -7.22
N PHE A 53 0.36 15.50 -7.21
CA PHE A 53 0.84 14.55 -6.22
C PHE A 53 2.28 14.88 -5.81
N LYS A 54 2.71 14.34 -4.68
CA LYS A 54 4.10 14.33 -4.23
C LYS A 54 4.48 12.92 -3.80
N ALA A 55 5.60 12.43 -4.33
CA ALA A 55 6.23 11.20 -3.87
C ALA A 55 7.35 11.55 -2.87
N SER A 56 7.35 10.88 -1.72
CA SER A 56 8.38 10.97 -0.67
C SER A 56 8.87 9.55 -0.37
N PRO A 57 9.83 9.01 -1.14
CA PRO A 57 10.32 7.63 -0.99
C PRO A 57 10.81 7.32 0.44
N GLU A 58 11.31 8.34 1.15
CA GLU A 58 11.71 8.26 2.55
C GLU A 58 10.59 7.86 3.52
N ASN A 59 9.32 7.96 3.11
CA ASN A 59 8.16 7.58 3.91
C ASN A 59 7.74 6.12 3.72
N TYR A 60 8.36 5.37 2.81
CA TYR A 60 8.07 3.94 2.69
C TYR A 60 8.33 3.26 4.04
N PRO A 61 7.43 2.38 4.53
CA PRO A 61 7.53 1.86 5.89
C PRO A 61 8.85 1.10 6.10
N SER A 62 9.50 1.36 7.22
CA SER A 62 10.69 0.61 7.64
C SER A 62 10.34 -0.86 7.87
N GLN A 63 11.35 -1.74 7.88
CA GLN A 63 11.12 -3.16 8.16
C GLN A 63 10.40 -3.39 9.50
N GLU A 64 10.71 -2.57 10.52
CA GLU A 64 10.03 -2.62 11.82
C GLU A 64 8.54 -2.25 11.71
N GLN A 65 8.21 -1.20 10.95
CA GLN A 65 6.83 -0.78 10.70
C GLN A 65 6.06 -1.83 9.89
N GLN A 66 6.69 -2.43 8.88
CA GLN A 66 6.11 -3.52 8.09
C GLN A 66 5.81 -4.74 8.97
N LEU A 67 6.76 -5.15 9.81
CA LEU A 67 6.58 -6.27 10.75
C LEU A 67 5.50 -5.98 11.80
N HIS A 68 5.40 -4.74 12.29
CA HIS A 68 4.33 -4.34 13.20
C HIS A 68 2.94 -4.50 12.56
N PHE A 69 2.79 -4.05 11.31
CA PHE A 69 1.54 -4.23 10.56
C PHE A 69 1.24 -5.71 10.32
N ILE A 70 2.22 -6.48 9.83
CA ILE A 70 2.09 -7.91 9.54
C ILE A 70 1.70 -8.69 10.79
N ARG A 71 2.35 -8.43 11.94
CA ARG A 71 2.01 -9.08 13.21
C ARG A 71 0.57 -8.81 13.61
N SER A 72 0.13 -7.56 13.51
CA SER A 72 -1.25 -7.17 13.84
C SER A 72 -2.27 -7.87 12.92
N TYR A 73 -1.97 -7.95 11.63
CA TYR A 73 -2.78 -8.66 10.64
C TYR A 73 -2.86 -10.17 10.93
N LEU A 74 -1.72 -10.80 11.27
CA LEU A 74 -1.67 -12.23 11.58
C LEU A 74 -2.38 -12.56 12.89
N CYS A 75 -2.27 -11.73 13.93
CA CYS A 75 -2.97 -11.93 15.20
C CYS A 75 -4.50 -11.99 15.01
N GLU A 76 -5.05 -11.13 14.16
CA GLU A 76 -6.50 -11.12 13.86
C GLU A 76 -6.93 -12.38 13.09
N GLY A 77 -6.10 -12.88 12.17
CA GLY A 77 -6.44 -14.01 11.30
C GLY A 77 -6.11 -15.41 11.83
N HIS A 78 -5.12 -15.53 12.73
CA HIS A 78 -4.54 -16.83 13.13
C HIS A 78 -4.64 -17.16 14.62
N GLY A 79 -5.11 -16.25 15.49
CA GLY A 79 -5.16 -16.49 16.93
C GLY A 79 -3.77 -16.64 17.58
N GLU A 80 -3.69 -17.25 18.77
CA GLU A 80 -2.43 -17.47 19.49
C GLU A 80 -1.60 -18.60 18.85
N ALA A 81 -0.81 -18.25 17.84
CA ALA A 81 0.22 -19.15 17.30
C ALA A 81 1.44 -19.24 18.24
N GLU A 82 2.14 -20.38 18.22
CA GLU A 82 3.38 -20.55 18.97
C GLU A 82 4.44 -19.53 18.53
N PRO A 83 5.24 -18.94 19.46
CA PRO A 83 6.15 -17.82 19.13
C PRO A 83 7.12 -18.09 17.99
N GLY A 84 7.62 -19.34 17.86
CA GLY A 84 8.54 -19.74 16.80
C GLY A 84 7.89 -19.84 15.42
N GLU A 85 6.63 -20.27 15.36
CA GLU A 85 5.86 -20.36 14.12
C GLU A 85 5.45 -18.96 13.64
N LEU A 86 5.07 -18.09 14.57
CA LEU A 86 4.70 -16.70 14.28
C LEU A 86 5.88 -15.93 13.65
N ALA A 87 7.08 -16.03 14.23
CA ALA A 87 8.26 -15.36 13.70
C ALA A 87 8.59 -15.81 12.26
N LYS A 88 8.43 -17.10 11.96
CA LYS A 88 8.63 -17.63 10.61
C LYS A 88 7.57 -17.10 9.64
N LEU A 89 6.31 -17.11 10.04
CA LEU A 89 5.19 -16.62 9.23
C LEU A 89 5.31 -15.12 8.94
N GLU A 90 5.76 -14.33 9.92
CA GLU A 90 6.04 -12.90 9.75
C GLU A 90 7.09 -12.66 8.65
N GLN A 91 8.19 -13.41 8.64
CA GLN A 91 9.25 -13.26 7.63
C GLN A 91 8.82 -13.72 6.24
N GLU A 92 8.04 -14.81 6.15
CA GLU A 92 7.47 -15.29 4.90
C GLU A 92 6.50 -14.25 4.31
N MET A 93 5.60 -13.71 5.15
CA MET A 93 4.67 -12.66 4.73
C MET A 93 5.41 -11.37 4.36
N LEU A 94 6.46 -10.98 5.08
CA LEU A 94 7.29 -9.82 4.74
C LEU A 94 7.90 -9.95 3.33
N THR A 95 8.38 -11.15 3.00
CA THR A 95 8.92 -11.45 1.66
C THR A 95 7.82 -11.42 0.60
N GLU A 96 6.65 -12.00 0.89
CA GLU A 96 5.47 -11.98 0.02
C GLU A 96 5.06 -10.53 -0.29
N VAL A 97 4.83 -9.72 0.73
CA VAL A 97 4.37 -8.33 0.63
C VAL A 97 5.35 -7.48 -0.16
N ASN A 98 6.65 -7.57 0.10
CA ASN A 98 7.65 -6.77 -0.63
C ASN A 98 7.73 -7.15 -2.12
N ARG A 99 7.52 -8.43 -2.47
CA ARG A 99 7.43 -8.84 -3.88
C ARG A 99 6.17 -8.30 -4.55
N PHE A 100 5.04 -8.31 -3.85
CA PHE A 100 3.79 -7.80 -4.40
C PHE A 100 3.69 -6.26 -4.40
N ALA A 101 4.46 -5.54 -3.58
CA ALA A 101 4.63 -4.10 -3.71
C ALA A 101 5.16 -3.72 -5.11
N LEU A 102 6.04 -4.54 -5.69
CA LEU A 102 6.46 -4.39 -7.10
C LEU A 102 5.25 -4.49 -8.06
N ALA A 103 4.35 -5.44 -7.82
CA ALA A 103 3.14 -5.57 -8.63
C ALA A 103 2.22 -4.36 -8.49
N SER A 104 2.11 -3.75 -7.30
CA SER A 104 1.38 -2.49 -7.09
C SER A 104 1.97 -1.37 -7.95
N HIS A 105 3.28 -1.14 -7.89
CA HIS A 105 3.94 -0.14 -8.73
C HIS A 105 3.67 -0.37 -10.22
N PHE A 106 3.77 -1.60 -10.69
CA PHE A 106 3.55 -1.93 -12.08
C PHE A 106 2.09 -1.73 -12.51
N PHE A 107 1.14 -2.19 -11.68
CA PHE A 107 -0.29 -2.06 -11.92
C PHE A 107 -0.72 -0.60 -12.04
N TRP A 108 -0.36 0.23 -11.05
CA TRP A 108 -0.74 1.64 -11.03
C TRP A 108 0.02 2.48 -12.04
N GLY A 109 1.24 2.08 -12.41
CA GLY A 109 1.97 2.67 -13.53
C GLY A 109 1.21 2.50 -14.85
N LEU A 110 0.75 1.27 -15.15
CA LEU A 110 -0.04 0.98 -16.35
C LEU A 110 -1.40 1.68 -16.33
N TRP A 111 -2.11 1.60 -15.20
CA TRP A 111 -3.38 2.32 -15.01
C TRP A 111 -3.22 3.81 -15.31
N SER A 112 -2.15 4.43 -14.81
CA SER A 112 -1.92 5.86 -14.98
C SER A 112 -1.60 6.23 -16.43
N VAL A 113 -0.86 5.39 -17.18
CA VAL A 113 -0.66 5.61 -18.62
C VAL A 113 -1.99 5.61 -19.38
N LEU A 114 -2.93 4.72 -19.01
CA LEU A 114 -4.27 4.71 -19.62
C LEU A 114 -5.05 5.97 -19.23
N GLN A 115 -5.04 6.34 -17.95
CA GLN A 115 -5.74 7.52 -17.44
C GLN A 115 -5.27 8.82 -18.09
N ALA A 116 -3.98 8.93 -18.45
CA ALA A 116 -3.46 10.08 -19.18
C ALA A 116 -4.16 10.33 -20.52
N LYS A 117 -4.82 9.31 -21.10
CA LYS A 117 -5.58 9.43 -22.36
C LYS A 117 -7.09 9.58 -22.16
N ILE A 118 -7.65 9.02 -21.09
CA ILE A 118 -9.10 8.89 -20.92
C ILE A 118 -9.68 9.80 -19.83
N SER A 119 -8.85 10.26 -18.90
CA SER A 119 -9.29 11.07 -17.78
C SER A 119 -9.51 12.53 -18.18
N THR A 120 -10.54 13.14 -17.61
CA THR A 120 -10.79 14.59 -17.69
C THR A 120 -10.28 15.33 -16.45
N ILE A 121 -9.75 14.62 -15.46
CA ILE A 121 -9.23 15.20 -14.22
C ILE A 121 -7.84 15.78 -14.49
N SER A 122 -7.62 17.02 -14.08
CA SER A 122 -6.30 17.66 -14.10
C SER A 122 -5.38 17.00 -13.08
N PHE A 123 -4.65 15.97 -13.50
CA PHE A 123 -3.67 15.23 -12.71
C PHE A 123 -2.49 14.81 -13.60
N GLY A 124 -1.27 14.88 -13.08
CA GLY A 124 -0.06 14.48 -13.81
C GLY A 124 0.07 12.97 -13.93
N TYR A 125 -0.79 12.34 -14.73
CA TYR A 125 -0.85 10.88 -14.87
C TYR A 125 0.43 10.29 -15.47
N LEU A 126 1.09 10.98 -16.41
CA LEU A 126 2.35 10.48 -16.98
C LEU A 126 3.51 10.62 -15.98
N GLU A 127 3.57 11.72 -15.24
CA GLU A 127 4.52 11.92 -14.14
C GLU A 127 4.34 10.88 -13.03
N TYR A 128 3.08 10.57 -12.70
CA TYR A 128 2.76 9.52 -11.75
C TYR A 128 3.17 8.15 -12.26
N ALA A 129 2.86 7.82 -13.52
CA ALA A 129 3.27 6.56 -14.14
C ALA A 129 4.80 6.37 -14.09
N GLN A 130 5.54 7.42 -14.48
CA GLN A 130 7.00 7.42 -14.43
C GLN A 130 7.50 7.18 -13.00
N SER A 131 6.97 7.91 -12.01
CA SER A 131 7.33 7.74 -10.60
C SER A 131 7.07 6.31 -10.10
N ARG A 132 5.93 5.70 -10.48
CA ARG A 132 5.63 4.32 -10.11
C ARG A 132 6.62 3.32 -10.73
N PHE A 133 6.97 3.48 -12.01
CA PHE A 133 7.92 2.59 -12.68
C PHE A 133 9.35 2.76 -12.16
N GLU A 134 9.79 3.98 -11.85
CA GLU A 134 11.08 4.21 -11.21
C GLU A 134 11.16 3.51 -9.84
N ALA A 135 10.11 3.65 -9.01
CA ALA A 135 10.02 2.96 -7.73
C ALA A 135 10.02 1.42 -7.89
N TYR A 136 9.35 0.88 -8.92
CA TYR A 136 9.43 -0.56 -9.25
C TYR A 136 10.88 -1.02 -9.43
N PHE A 137 11.67 -0.33 -10.26
CA PHE A 137 13.05 -0.74 -10.53
C PHE A 137 13.95 -0.56 -9.31
N GLN A 138 13.74 0.49 -8.51
CA GLN A 138 14.47 0.72 -7.27
C GLN A 138 14.19 -0.39 -6.24
N HIS A 139 12.92 -0.71 -5.98
CA HIS A 139 12.55 -1.78 -5.05
C HIS A 139 13.00 -3.16 -5.56
N LYS A 140 12.91 -3.42 -6.86
CA LYS A 140 13.38 -4.67 -7.45
C LYS A 140 14.87 -4.89 -7.22
N ALA A 141 15.69 -3.84 -7.31
CA ALA A 141 17.13 -3.91 -7.06
C ALA A 141 17.48 -4.16 -5.58
N GLN A 142 16.54 -3.96 -4.65
CA GLN A 142 16.72 -4.23 -3.22
C GLN A 142 16.17 -5.61 -2.81
N CYS A 143 15.21 -6.14 -3.58
CA CYS A 143 14.54 -7.43 -3.31
C CYS A 143 15.16 -8.62 -4.05
N CYS A 144 16.02 -8.38 -5.04
CA CYS A 144 16.73 -9.39 -5.85
C CYS A 144 18.24 -9.22 -5.67
#